data_AF-A0A662GRN1-F1
#
_entry.id   AF-A0A662GRN1-F1
#
_cell.length_a   1.000
_cell.length_b   1.000
_cell.length_c   1.000
_cell.angle_alpha   90.00
_cell.angle_beta   90.00
_cell.angle_gamma   90.00
#
_symmetry.space_group_name_H-M   'P 1'
#
loop_
_entity.id
_entity.type
_entity.pdbx_description
1 polymer ?
#
loop_
_entity_poly.entity_id
_entity_poly.type
_entity_poly.pdbx_seq_one_letter_code
_entity_poly.pdbx_strand_id
1 'polypeptide(L)'
;MVASQMKRPTREEMQAALAKVRALKRFAEEFLEDVRSSEGGVSERGFNTENVKRLADVYKEIRIWISMHFYEIGVQMPHVDASIFYNPGGGLKWSLDEKEVEIVLRDIIIGCDAAEQGLQALLEPLVEPNILNRLDSLKRELEKLENEGLDASVVKNLREAIAEAEQGHYLASAMISSRVIRYVVDRIPGDMDEDKVKCLVETGVVPRDRKDVQKQVITSMRLSRNFLSHRVDLFPDPGETLMLLGGALALAKLALSAKLQT
;
A
#
# COMPACT_ATOMS: atom_id res chain seq x y z
N MET A 1 -3.18 13.97 38.44
CA MET A 1 -4.20 14.26 37.41
C MET A 1 -4.39 13.01 36.59
N VAL A 2 -5.61 12.48 36.59
CA VAL A 2 -5.98 11.28 35.83
C VAL A 2 -5.80 11.60 34.34
N ALA A 3 -4.98 10.83 33.64
CA ALA A 3 -4.94 10.86 32.19
C ALA A 3 -6.33 10.42 31.70
N SER A 4 -7.18 11.40 31.36
CA SER A 4 -8.37 11.18 30.57
C SER A 4 -7.94 10.35 29.37
N GLN A 5 -8.39 9.10 29.28
CA GLN A 5 -8.18 8.26 28.10
C GLN A 5 -8.83 9.00 26.92
N MET A 6 -8.02 9.74 26.16
CA MET A 6 -8.48 10.38 24.94
C MET A 6 -9.01 9.28 24.02
N LYS A 7 -10.25 9.44 23.57
CA LYS A 7 -10.89 8.51 22.66
C LYS A 7 -9.97 8.30 21.45
N ARG A 8 -9.68 7.04 21.14
CA ARG A 8 -8.89 6.68 19.95
C ARG A 8 -9.67 7.12 18.71
N PRO A 9 -9.05 7.82 17.75
CA PRO A 9 -9.74 8.22 16.53
C PRO A 9 -10.27 7.01 15.76
N THR A 10 -11.45 7.19 15.18
CA THR A 10 -12.06 6.28 14.22
C THR A 10 -11.27 6.25 12.90
N ARG A 11 -11.53 5.24 12.07
CA ARG A 11 -10.89 5.14 10.75
C ARG A 11 -11.23 6.34 9.87
N GLU A 12 -12.48 6.79 9.93
CA GLU A 12 -12.99 7.96 9.22
C GLU A 12 -12.29 9.25 9.68
N GLU A 13 -12.09 9.42 10.99
CA GLU A 13 -11.34 10.56 11.55
C GLU A 13 -9.88 10.53 11.08
N MET A 14 -9.24 9.36 11.04
CA MET A 14 -7.87 9.21 10.52
C MET A 14 -7.78 9.51 9.01
N GLN A 15 -8.75 9.06 8.23
CA GLN A 15 -8.81 9.35 6.78
C GLN A 15 -9.03 10.84 6.52
N ALA A 16 -9.92 11.49 7.27
CA ALA A 16 -10.15 12.93 7.16
C ALA A 16 -8.89 13.74 7.54
N ALA A 17 -8.18 13.33 8.61
CA ALA A 17 -6.91 13.93 8.99
C ALA A 17 -5.85 13.78 7.90
N LEU A 18 -5.71 12.57 7.33
CA LEU A 18 -4.80 12.30 6.21
C LEU A 18 -5.11 13.16 4.97
N ALA A 19 -6.40 13.32 4.63
CA ALA A 19 -6.81 14.18 3.52
C ALA A 19 -6.45 15.66 3.78
N LYS A 20 -6.64 16.14 5.02
CA LYS A 20 -6.27 17.52 5.41
C LYS A 20 -4.76 17.74 5.34
N VAL A 21 -3.96 16.75 5.78
CA VAL A 21 -2.48 16.77 5.67
C VAL A 21 -2.04 16.87 4.21
N ARG A 22 -2.58 16.02 3.33
CA ARG A 22 -2.26 16.01 1.89
C ARG A 22 -2.61 17.33 1.21
N ALA A 23 -3.78 17.89 1.53
CA ALA A 23 -4.20 19.17 0.98
C ALA A 23 -3.26 20.31 1.40
N LEU A 24 -2.88 20.35 2.68
CA LEU A 24 -1.94 21.35 3.18
C LEU A 24 -0.54 21.21 2.56
N LYS A 25 -0.03 19.98 2.49
CA LYS A 25 1.27 19.69 1.84
C LYS A 25 1.30 20.19 0.42
N ARG A 26 0.31 19.79 -0.38
CA ARG A 26 0.19 20.20 -1.79
C ARG A 26 0.16 21.71 -1.94
N PHE A 27 -0.62 22.40 -1.10
CA PHE A 27 -0.66 23.87 -1.11
C PHE A 27 0.71 24.47 -0.77
N ALA A 28 1.41 23.92 0.22
CA ALA A 28 2.74 24.40 0.61
C ALA A 28 3.81 24.14 -0.46
N GLU A 29 3.73 23.01 -1.18
CA GLU A 29 4.58 22.69 -2.32
C GLU A 29 4.34 23.64 -3.49
N GLU A 30 3.07 23.83 -3.90
CA GLU A 30 2.69 24.78 -4.96
C GLU A 30 3.16 26.21 -4.60
N PHE A 31 2.97 26.65 -3.35
CA PHE A 31 3.42 27.97 -2.92
C PHE A 31 4.96 28.06 -2.88
N LEU A 32 5.66 26.99 -2.50
CA LEU A 32 7.13 26.98 -2.50
C LEU A 32 7.68 27.06 -3.94
N GLU A 33 7.02 26.40 -4.89
CA GLU A 33 7.35 26.52 -6.32
C GLU A 33 7.12 27.94 -6.83
N ASP A 34 6.00 28.58 -6.46
CA ASP A 34 5.73 29.98 -6.80
C ASP A 34 6.82 30.90 -6.25
N VAL A 35 7.18 30.74 -4.97
CA VAL A 35 8.24 31.51 -4.29
C VAL A 35 9.56 31.42 -5.06
N ARG A 36 9.98 30.19 -5.43
CA ARG A 36 11.21 29.94 -6.19
C ARG A 36 11.14 30.43 -7.64
N SER A 37 9.97 30.38 -8.26
CA SER A 37 9.77 30.82 -9.64
C SER A 37 9.69 32.34 -9.77
N SER A 38 9.46 33.06 -8.67
CA SER A 38 9.53 34.53 -8.62
C SER A 38 10.95 35.12 -8.65
N GLU A 39 12.00 34.29 -8.75
CA GLU A 39 13.38 34.71 -9.04
C GLU A 39 13.46 35.36 -10.45
N GLY A 40 13.10 36.65 -10.53
CA GLY A 40 13.18 37.41 -11.78
C GLY A 40 12.39 38.73 -11.86
N GLY A 41 11.61 39.13 -10.85
CA GLY A 41 10.95 40.46 -10.93
C GLY A 41 9.90 40.85 -9.89
N VAL A 42 9.68 40.07 -8.81
CA VAL A 42 8.63 40.39 -7.81
C VAL A 42 9.20 40.77 -6.42
N SER A 43 10.52 40.66 -6.21
CA SER A 43 11.14 40.74 -4.87
C SER A 43 11.47 42.14 -4.33
N GLU A 44 10.72 43.18 -4.70
CA GLU A 44 10.83 44.48 -3.99
C GLU A 44 9.78 44.67 -2.87
N ARG A 45 8.71 43.85 -2.81
CA ARG A 45 7.62 44.02 -1.80
C ARG A 45 7.47 42.88 -0.78
N GLY A 46 8.20 41.78 -0.93
CA GLY A 46 8.11 40.61 -0.05
C GLY A 46 6.74 39.90 -0.12
N PHE A 47 6.61 38.79 0.62
CA PHE A 47 5.39 37.98 0.68
C PHE A 47 4.51 38.42 1.85
N ASN A 48 3.19 38.41 1.67
CA ASN A 48 2.25 38.80 2.72
C ASN A 48 2.38 37.87 3.95
N THR A 49 2.81 38.43 5.09
CA THR A 49 3.04 37.68 6.32
C THR A 49 1.79 36.99 6.85
N GLU A 50 0.62 37.62 6.72
CA GLU A 50 -0.64 37.06 7.22
C GLU A 50 -1.01 35.76 6.49
N ASN A 51 -0.83 35.72 5.16
CA ASN A 51 -1.11 34.53 4.36
C ASN A 51 -0.21 33.36 4.77
N VAL A 52 1.10 33.60 4.91
CA VAL A 52 2.06 32.56 5.31
C VAL A 52 1.79 32.10 6.74
N LYS A 53 1.46 33.04 7.65
CA LYS A 53 1.09 32.71 9.04
C LYS A 53 -0.17 31.85 9.11
N ARG A 54 -1.20 32.13 8.30
CA ARG A 54 -2.42 31.30 8.27
C ARG A 54 -2.12 29.84 7.91
N LEU A 55 -1.19 29.59 6.99
CA LEU A 55 -0.75 28.23 6.67
C LEU A 55 -0.03 27.57 7.86
N ALA A 56 0.87 28.30 8.52
CA ALA A 56 1.54 27.82 9.72
C ALA A 56 0.57 27.54 10.88
N ASP A 57 -0.50 28.33 11.02
CA ASP A 57 -1.55 28.10 12.02
C ASP A 57 -2.34 26.81 11.70
N VAL A 58 -2.73 26.60 10.43
CA VAL A 58 -3.40 25.34 10.01
C VAL A 58 -2.49 24.13 10.23
N TYR A 59 -1.21 24.24 9.88
CA TYR A 59 -0.21 23.21 10.17
C TYR A 59 -0.13 22.91 11.67
N LYS A 60 -0.07 23.95 12.50
CA LYS A 60 0.00 23.83 13.96
C LYS A 60 -1.23 23.11 14.53
N GLU A 61 -2.43 23.41 14.03
CA GLU A 61 -3.66 22.70 14.43
C GLU A 61 -3.59 21.21 14.12
N ILE A 62 -3.18 20.88 12.88
CA ILE A 62 -3.02 19.48 12.44
C ILE A 62 -2.00 18.76 13.34
N ARG A 63 -0.84 19.39 13.55
CA ARG A 63 0.22 18.85 14.40
C ARG A 63 -0.27 18.61 15.83
N ILE A 64 -0.99 19.55 16.43
CA ILE A 64 -1.55 19.39 17.79
C ILE A 64 -2.48 18.19 17.83
N TRP A 65 -3.40 18.09 16.86
CA TRP A 65 -4.33 16.97 16.79
C TRP A 65 -3.60 15.63 16.65
N ILE A 66 -2.61 15.55 15.75
CA ILE A 66 -1.79 14.35 15.57
C ILE A 66 -1.00 14.03 16.84
N SER A 67 -0.35 15.01 17.49
CA SER A 67 0.38 14.77 18.75
C SER A 67 -0.54 14.28 19.88
N MET A 68 -1.80 14.70 19.91
CA MET A 68 -2.77 14.27 20.92
C MET A 68 -3.23 12.82 20.72
N HIS A 69 -3.35 12.37 19.47
CA HIS A 69 -3.91 11.05 19.15
C HIS A 69 -2.88 9.99 18.73
N PHE A 70 -1.75 10.43 18.18
CA PHE A 70 -0.65 9.65 17.62
C PHE A 70 0.69 10.32 17.97
N TYR A 71 1.03 10.32 19.26
CA TYR A 71 2.17 11.04 19.80
C TYR A 71 3.48 10.76 19.04
N GLU A 72 3.72 9.50 18.69
CA GLU A 72 4.90 9.02 17.97
C GLU A 72 5.03 9.63 16.57
N ILE A 73 3.91 9.94 15.92
CA ILE A 73 3.88 10.65 14.64
C ILE A 73 4.10 12.15 14.89
N GLY A 74 3.33 12.73 15.82
CA GLY A 74 3.32 14.16 16.05
C GLY A 74 4.65 14.72 16.55
N VAL A 75 5.46 13.93 17.26
CA VAL A 75 6.80 14.34 17.71
C VAL A 75 7.81 14.44 16.56
N GLN A 76 7.59 13.74 15.45
CA GLN A 76 8.44 13.80 14.26
C GLN A 76 8.10 15.01 13.37
N MET A 77 6.95 15.66 13.60
CA MET A 77 6.56 16.87 12.88
C MET A 77 7.31 18.08 13.46
N PRO A 78 8.09 18.84 12.66
CA PRO A 78 8.81 20.01 13.15
C PRO A 78 7.87 21.12 13.61
N HIS A 79 8.38 22.04 14.43
CA HIS A 79 7.66 23.24 14.79
C HIS A 79 8.04 24.38 13.85
N VAL A 80 7.06 25.10 13.32
CA VAL A 80 7.31 26.39 12.67
C VAL A 80 7.63 27.42 13.74
N ASP A 81 8.78 28.08 13.61
CA ASP A 81 9.14 29.16 14.52
C ASP A 81 8.22 30.38 14.33
N ALA A 82 7.38 30.63 15.34
CA ALA A 82 6.45 31.75 15.31
C ALA A 82 7.16 33.10 15.29
N SER A 83 8.41 33.19 15.75
CA SER A 83 9.17 34.45 15.81
C SER A 83 9.38 35.06 14.42
N ILE A 84 9.42 34.23 13.37
CA ILE A 84 9.57 34.65 11.98
C ILE A 84 8.48 35.65 11.57
N PHE A 85 7.27 35.53 12.10
CA PHE A 85 6.13 36.39 11.72
C PHE A 85 6.11 37.76 12.41
N TYR A 86 6.92 37.98 13.44
CA TYR A 86 6.82 39.18 14.27
C TYR A 86 8.11 40.01 14.23
N ASN A 87 7.94 41.32 14.36
CA ASN A 87 9.04 42.23 14.62
C ASN A 87 9.52 42.09 16.08
N PRO A 88 10.73 42.57 16.44
CA PRO A 88 11.21 42.55 17.82
C PRO A 88 10.27 43.21 18.84
N GLY A 89 9.45 44.18 18.40
CA GLY A 89 8.43 44.83 19.22
C GLY A 89 7.10 44.05 19.35
N GLY A 90 7.00 42.83 18.81
CA GLY A 90 5.82 41.97 18.90
C GLY A 90 4.72 42.23 17.87
N GLY A 91 4.84 43.28 17.05
CA GLY A 91 3.91 43.54 15.95
C GLY A 91 4.15 42.60 14.76
N LEU A 92 3.10 42.12 14.11
CA LEU A 92 3.19 41.29 12.91
C LEU A 92 3.99 42.01 11.82
N LYS A 93 4.90 41.31 11.15
CA LYS A 93 5.59 41.84 9.97
C LYS A 93 4.59 42.15 8.86
N TRP A 94 4.87 43.17 8.07
CA TRP A 94 4.07 43.51 6.90
C TRP A 94 4.35 42.55 5.74
N SER A 95 5.61 42.14 5.59
CA SER A 95 6.06 41.21 4.58
C SER A 95 7.16 40.30 5.14
N LEU A 96 7.24 39.09 4.59
CA LEU A 96 8.36 38.17 4.77
C LEU A 96 9.25 38.19 3.54
N ASP A 97 10.55 38.00 3.74
CA ASP A 97 11.46 37.74 2.62
C ASP A 97 11.33 36.29 2.13
N GLU A 98 11.92 36.02 0.96
CA GLU A 98 11.88 34.71 0.32
C GLU A 98 12.41 33.58 1.20
N LYS A 99 13.50 33.83 1.94
CA LYS A 99 14.13 32.81 2.79
C LYS A 99 13.26 32.51 4.00
N GLU A 100 12.67 33.54 4.61
CA GLU A 100 11.72 33.38 5.71
C GLU A 100 10.51 32.53 5.28
N VAL A 101 9.96 32.79 4.09
CA VAL A 101 8.86 31.98 3.55
C VAL A 101 9.31 30.56 3.26
N GLU A 102 10.47 30.38 2.62
CA GLU A 102 10.99 29.05 2.29
C GLU A 102 11.20 28.19 3.54
N ILE A 103 11.74 28.76 4.63
CA ILE A 103 11.92 28.05 5.91
C ILE A 103 10.56 27.55 6.43
N VAL A 104 9.57 28.43 6.50
CA VAL A 104 8.22 28.08 6.99
C VAL A 104 7.60 26.98 6.13
N LEU A 105 7.65 27.11 4.80
CA LEU A 105 7.04 26.14 3.89
C LEU A 105 7.74 24.77 3.97
N ARG A 106 9.08 24.74 4.07
CA ARG A 106 9.83 23.49 4.23
C ARG A 106 9.46 22.77 5.52
N ASP A 107 9.34 23.48 6.64
CA ASP A 107 8.92 22.89 7.91
C ASP A 107 7.51 22.29 7.82
N ILE A 108 6.59 23.00 7.17
CA ILE A 108 5.22 22.50 6.93
C ILE A 108 5.25 21.23 6.06
N ILE A 109 6.00 21.23 4.96
CA ILE A 109 6.11 20.08 4.04
C ILE A 109 6.67 18.86 4.77
N ILE A 110 7.80 19.01 5.47
CA ILE A 110 8.45 17.92 6.23
C ILE A 110 7.49 17.35 7.28
N GLY A 111 6.77 18.22 8.00
CA GLY A 111 5.79 17.76 8.97
C GLY A 111 4.60 17.05 8.35
N CYS A 112 4.13 17.52 7.20
CA CYS A 112 3.05 16.85 6.47
C CYS A 112 3.50 15.49 5.93
N ASP A 113 4.75 15.34 5.46
CA ASP A 113 5.31 14.05 5.04
C ASP A 113 5.31 13.03 6.18
N ALA A 114 5.79 13.43 7.35
CA ALA A 114 5.82 12.56 8.53
C ALA A 114 4.40 12.12 8.93
N ALA A 115 3.46 13.07 8.94
CA ALA A 115 2.06 12.81 9.24
C ALA A 115 1.38 11.90 8.21
N GLU A 116 1.60 12.15 6.92
CA GLU A 116 1.03 11.38 5.81
C GLU A 116 1.46 9.92 5.89
N GLN A 117 2.77 9.66 5.99
CA GLN A 117 3.30 8.30 6.08
C GLN A 117 2.80 7.56 7.33
N GLY A 118 2.83 8.22 8.48
CA GLY A 118 2.41 7.63 9.75
C GLY A 118 0.91 7.30 9.77
N LEU A 119 0.04 8.22 9.32
CA LEU A 119 -1.39 7.98 9.25
C LEU A 119 -1.75 6.93 8.21
N GLN A 120 -1.03 6.88 7.08
CA GLN A 120 -1.23 5.86 6.07
C GLN A 120 -0.89 4.46 6.62
N ALA A 121 0.24 4.30 7.31
CA ALA A 121 0.60 3.03 7.93
C ALA A 121 -0.41 2.54 8.98
N LEU A 122 -1.09 3.46 9.68
CA LEU A 122 -2.17 3.13 10.62
C LEU A 122 -3.49 2.77 9.92
N LEU A 123 -3.70 3.26 8.70
CA LEU A 123 -4.89 3.00 7.89
C LEU A 123 -4.75 1.74 7.03
N GLU A 124 -3.52 1.35 6.71
CA GLU A 124 -3.21 0.08 6.08
C GLU A 124 -3.63 -1.08 7.00
N PRO A 125 -4.30 -2.13 6.46
CA PRO A 125 -4.65 -3.29 7.26
C PRO A 125 -3.40 -3.91 7.88
N LEU A 126 -3.45 -4.15 9.20
CA LEU A 126 -2.38 -4.83 9.94
C LEU A 126 -2.28 -6.29 9.45
N VAL A 127 -1.52 -6.51 8.38
CA VAL A 127 -1.13 -7.84 7.94
C VAL A 127 -0.01 -8.31 8.88
N GLU A 128 -0.19 -9.48 9.49
CA GLU A 128 0.80 -10.01 10.42
C GLU A 128 2.18 -10.16 9.74
N PRO A 129 3.30 -9.84 10.41
CA PRO A 129 4.63 -9.92 9.81
C PRO A 129 4.98 -11.28 9.21
N ASN A 130 4.46 -12.38 9.78
CA ASN A 130 4.63 -13.73 9.24
C ASN A 130 3.95 -13.91 7.87
N ILE A 131 2.79 -13.28 7.67
CA ILE A 131 2.09 -13.28 6.38
C ILE A 131 2.89 -12.47 5.36
N LEU A 132 3.37 -11.28 5.72
CA LEU A 132 4.23 -10.45 4.85
C LEU A 132 5.50 -11.19 4.42
N ASN A 133 6.20 -11.84 5.35
CA ASN A 133 7.40 -12.63 5.04
C ASN A 133 7.11 -13.76 4.04
N ARG A 134 5.91 -14.37 4.12
CA ARG A 134 5.49 -15.41 3.15
C ARG A 134 5.16 -14.80 1.79
N LEU A 135 4.49 -13.65 1.76
CA LEU A 135 4.20 -12.91 0.52
C LEU A 135 5.49 -12.48 -0.19
N ASP A 136 6.48 -12.00 0.55
CA ASP A 136 7.82 -11.68 0.03
C ASP A 136 8.50 -12.91 -0.61
N SER A 137 8.37 -14.08 0.02
CA SER A 137 8.88 -15.33 -0.55
C SER A 137 8.20 -15.67 -1.87
N LEU A 138 6.87 -15.50 -1.95
CA LEU A 138 6.07 -15.77 -3.15
C LEU A 138 6.38 -14.76 -4.26
N LYS A 139 6.64 -13.51 -3.91
CA LYS A 139 7.05 -12.44 -4.83
C LYS A 139 8.40 -12.74 -5.49
N ARG A 140 9.39 -13.16 -4.70
CA ARG A 140 10.70 -13.59 -5.23
C ARG A 140 10.59 -14.85 -6.09
N GLU A 141 9.66 -15.76 -5.78
CA GLU A 141 9.40 -16.92 -6.63
C GLU A 141 8.78 -16.48 -7.97
N LEU A 142 7.80 -15.56 -7.95
CA LEU A 142 7.20 -15.01 -9.15
C LEU A 142 8.23 -14.31 -10.06
N GLU A 143 9.14 -13.52 -9.49
CA GLU A 143 10.22 -12.86 -10.23
C GLU A 143 11.12 -13.88 -10.95
N LYS A 144 11.40 -15.02 -10.32
CA LYS A 144 12.17 -16.11 -10.96
C LYS A 144 11.40 -16.69 -12.15
N LEU A 145 10.12 -16.99 -11.97
CA LEU A 145 9.27 -17.55 -13.02
C LEU A 145 9.10 -16.58 -14.20
N GLU A 146 8.98 -15.28 -13.94
CA GLU A 146 8.96 -14.23 -14.97
C GLU A 146 10.26 -14.25 -15.79
N ASN A 147 11.41 -14.33 -15.13
CA ASN A 147 12.71 -14.44 -15.80
C ASN A 147 12.89 -15.77 -16.58
N GLU A 148 12.20 -16.83 -16.18
CA GLU A 148 12.15 -18.12 -16.87
C GLU A 148 11.15 -18.14 -18.05
N GLY A 149 10.42 -17.05 -18.28
CA GLY A 149 9.52 -16.89 -19.42
C GLY A 149 8.06 -17.24 -19.14
N LEU A 150 7.60 -17.14 -17.89
CA LEU A 150 6.18 -17.25 -17.55
C LEU A 150 5.36 -16.16 -18.28
N ASP A 151 4.16 -16.52 -18.75
CA ASP A 151 3.27 -15.59 -19.45
C ASP A 151 3.04 -14.27 -18.68
N ALA A 152 3.15 -13.15 -19.39
CA ALA A 152 3.05 -11.82 -18.82
C ALA A 152 1.68 -11.54 -18.20
N SER A 153 0.59 -12.14 -18.73
CA SER A 153 -0.75 -11.98 -18.18
C SER A 153 -0.88 -12.74 -16.86
N VAL A 154 -0.34 -13.95 -16.76
CA VAL A 154 -0.24 -14.72 -15.51
C VAL A 154 0.59 -13.95 -14.48
N VAL A 155 1.76 -13.45 -14.87
CA VAL A 155 2.64 -12.66 -13.99
C VAL A 155 1.91 -11.44 -13.45
N LYS A 156 1.22 -10.67 -14.31
CA LYS A 156 0.47 -9.48 -13.90
C LYS A 156 -0.62 -9.81 -12.87
N ASN A 157 -1.38 -10.89 -13.09
CA ASN A 157 -2.44 -11.28 -12.14
C ASN A 157 -1.85 -11.76 -10.81
N LEU A 158 -0.77 -12.56 -10.83
CA LEU A 158 -0.13 -13.02 -9.59
C LEU A 158 0.50 -11.86 -8.80
N ARG A 159 1.09 -10.87 -9.49
CA ARG A 159 1.63 -9.66 -8.86
C ARG A 159 0.53 -8.84 -8.18
N GLU A 160 -0.62 -8.68 -8.86
CA GLU A 160 -1.79 -8.01 -8.28
C GLU A 160 -2.33 -8.76 -7.06
N ALA A 161 -2.46 -10.09 -7.16
CA ALA A 161 -2.92 -10.91 -6.04
C ALA A 161 -2.01 -10.80 -4.81
N ILE A 162 -0.69 -10.69 -5.01
CA ILE A 162 0.27 -10.45 -3.93
C ILE A 162 0.04 -9.07 -3.32
N ALA A 163 -0.07 -8.02 -4.14
CA ALA A 163 -0.29 -6.65 -3.67
C ALA A 163 -1.58 -6.50 -2.85
N GLU A 164 -2.67 -7.15 -3.29
CA GLU A 164 -3.93 -7.17 -2.54
C GLU A 164 -3.77 -7.90 -1.19
N ALA A 165 -3.01 -9.00 -1.14
CA ALA A 165 -2.74 -9.70 0.12
C ALA A 165 -1.82 -8.91 1.07
N GLU A 166 -0.85 -8.16 0.54
CA GLU A 166 0.01 -7.24 1.30
C GLU A 166 -0.82 -6.14 1.97
N GLN A 167 -1.96 -5.77 1.37
CA GLN A 167 -2.94 -4.84 1.93
C GLN A 167 -4.03 -5.52 2.75
N GLY A 168 -3.96 -6.82 3.03
CA GLY A 168 -5.00 -7.54 3.79
C GLY A 168 -6.33 -7.73 3.06
N HIS A 169 -6.39 -7.47 1.75
CA HIS A 169 -7.56 -7.72 0.91
C HIS A 169 -7.61 -9.20 0.46
N TYR A 170 -7.78 -10.08 1.44
CA TYR A 170 -7.67 -11.53 1.25
C TYR A 170 -8.65 -12.10 0.23
N LEU A 171 -9.89 -11.59 0.20
CA LEU A 171 -10.89 -12.00 -0.79
C LEU A 171 -10.47 -11.62 -2.22
N ALA A 172 -10.02 -10.38 -2.43
CA ALA A 172 -9.57 -9.92 -3.74
C ALA A 172 -8.38 -10.77 -4.23
N SER A 173 -7.38 -10.95 -3.37
CA SER A 173 -6.23 -11.82 -3.66
C SER A 173 -6.64 -13.26 -4.00
N ALA A 174 -7.57 -13.86 -3.24
CA ALA A 174 -8.06 -15.20 -3.49
C ALA A 174 -8.83 -15.31 -4.81
N MET A 175 -9.64 -14.31 -5.17
CA MET A 175 -10.38 -14.29 -6.44
C MET A 175 -9.43 -14.19 -7.64
N ILE A 176 -8.43 -13.29 -7.56
CA ILE A 176 -7.41 -13.14 -8.62
C ILE A 176 -6.58 -14.43 -8.75
N SER A 177 -6.12 -14.99 -7.63
CA SER A 177 -5.39 -16.27 -7.61
C SER A 177 -6.21 -17.41 -8.22
N SER A 178 -7.50 -17.47 -7.88
CA SER A 178 -8.42 -18.49 -8.41
C SER A 178 -8.61 -18.38 -9.92
N ARG A 179 -8.65 -17.15 -10.46
CA ARG A 179 -8.69 -16.92 -11.91
C ARG A 179 -7.43 -17.45 -12.61
N VAL A 180 -6.25 -17.23 -12.03
CA VAL A 180 -4.99 -17.79 -12.55
C VAL A 180 -5.00 -19.31 -12.51
N ILE A 181 -5.45 -19.90 -11.39
CA ILE A 181 -5.60 -21.36 -11.26
C ILE A 181 -6.49 -21.90 -12.38
N ARG A 182 -7.67 -21.31 -12.61
CA ARG A 182 -8.56 -21.74 -13.70
C ARG A 182 -7.93 -21.61 -15.07
N TYR A 183 -7.30 -20.49 -15.34
CA TYR A 183 -6.60 -20.25 -16.61
C TYR A 183 -5.57 -21.35 -16.93
N VAL A 184 -4.76 -21.74 -15.95
CA VAL A 184 -3.76 -22.80 -16.12
C VAL A 184 -4.43 -24.17 -16.24
N VAL A 185 -5.37 -24.48 -15.35
CA VAL A 185 -5.96 -25.82 -15.26
C VAL A 185 -6.81 -26.16 -16.48
N ASP A 186 -7.48 -25.18 -17.08
CA ASP A 186 -8.31 -25.39 -18.27
C ASP A 186 -7.46 -25.76 -19.51
N ARG A 187 -6.13 -25.56 -19.46
CA ARG A 187 -5.17 -25.99 -20.51
C ARG A 187 -4.60 -27.39 -20.29
N ILE A 188 -4.87 -28.01 -19.14
CA ILE A 188 -4.41 -29.37 -18.85
C ILE A 188 -5.42 -30.36 -19.45
N PRO A 189 -4.98 -31.34 -20.28
CA PRO A 189 -5.87 -32.38 -20.79
C PRO A 189 -6.58 -33.17 -19.69
N GLY A 190 -7.87 -33.44 -19.89
CA GLY A 190 -8.73 -34.17 -18.96
C GLY A 190 -9.98 -33.38 -18.58
N ASP A 191 -11.08 -34.09 -18.36
CA ASP A 191 -12.39 -33.50 -18.05
C ASP A 191 -12.54 -33.26 -16.54
N MET A 192 -12.06 -34.20 -15.72
CA MET A 192 -12.10 -34.10 -14.26
C MET A 192 -10.75 -33.64 -13.68
N ASP A 193 -10.76 -33.05 -12.49
CA ASP A 193 -9.52 -32.63 -11.79
C ASP A 193 -8.56 -33.82 -11.62
N GLU A 194 -9.09 -35.01 -11.35
CA GLU A 194 -8.32 -36.25 -11.23
C GLU A 194 -7.63 -36.65 -12.55
N ASP A 195 -8.31 -36.48 -13.69
CA ASP A 195 -7.75 -36.76 -15.02
C ASP A 195 -6.61 -35.80 -15.35
N LYS A 196 -6.79 -34.53 -15.01
CA LYS A 196 -5.77 -33.49 -15.19
C LYS A 196 -4.52 -33.77 -14.36
N VAL A 197 -4.69 -34.18 -13.10
CA VAL A 197 -3.54 -34.59 -12.27
C VAL A 197 -2.87 -35.85 -12.81
N LYS A 198 -3.64 -36.82 -13.31
CA LYS A 198 -3.09 -38.01 -13.97
C LYS A 198 -2.25 -37.62 -15.18
N CYS A 199 -2.73 -36.69 -16.02
CA CYS A 199 -1.98 -36.14 -17.15
C CYS A 199 -0.65 -35.50 -16.72
N LEU A 200 -0.66 -34.67 -15.67
CA LEU A 200 0.56 -34.06 -15.13
C LEU A 200 1.58 -35.11 -14.63
N VAL A 201 1.09 -36.21 -14.08
CA VAL A 201 1.93 -37.32 -13.59
C VAL A 201 2.49 -38.17 -14.74
N GLU A 202 1.69 -38.38 -15.79
CA GLU A 202 2.09 -39.13 -16.98
C GLU A 202 3.12 -38.37 -17.82
N THR A 203 2.99 -37.05 -17.90
CA THR A 203 3.94 -36.17 -18.61
C THR A 203 5.24 -35.90 -17.82
N GLY A 204 5.37 -36.43 -16.60
CA GLY A 204 6.55 -36.29 -15.75
C GLY A 204 6.68 -34.91 -15.09
N VAL A 205 5.68 -34.04 -15.25
CA VAL A 205 5.64 -32.69 -14.67
C VAL A 205 5.42 -32.75 -13.15
N VAL A 206 4.62 -33.72 -12.68
CA VAL A 206 4.45 -34.04 -11.26
C VAL A 206 5.02 -35.44 -10.98
N PRO A 207 5.96 -35.59 -10.02
CA PRO A 207 6.49 -36.90 -9.66
C PRO A 207 5.41 -37.87 -9.17
N ARG A 208 5.48 -39.14 -9.60
CA ARG A 208 4.51 -40.19 -9.26
C ARG A 208 4.45 -40.48 -7.75
N ASP A 209 5.59 -40.39 -7.09
CA ASP A 209 5.83 -40.62 -5.66
C ASP A 209 5.40 -39.46 -4.76
N ARG A 210 5.29 -38.24 -5.31
CA ARG A 210 4.89 -37.03 -4.58
C ARG A 210 3.36 -36.87 -4.48
N LYS A 211 2.75 -37.72 -3.65
CA LYS A 211 1.29 -37.71 -3.39
C LYS A 211 0.81 -36.45 -2.70
N ASP A 212 1.67 -35.81 -1.92
CA ASP A 212 1.44 -34.50 -1.29
C ASP A 212 1.20 -33.40 -2.34
N VAL A 213 2.06 -33.32 -3.36
CA VAL A 213 1.94 -32.33 -4.45
C VAL A 213 0.68 -32.60 -5.28
N GLN A 214 0.43 -33.87 -5.63
CA GLN A 214 -0.79 -34.26 -6.35
C GLN A 214 -2.06 -33.83 -5.59
N LYS A 215 -2.10 -34.05 -4.27
CA LYS A 215 -3.23 -33.63 -3.42
C LYS A 215 -3.37 -32.11 -3.33
N GLN A 216 -2.25 -31.39 -3.24
CA GLN A 216 -2.25 -29.93 -3.21
C GLN A 216 -2.82 -29.35 -4.51
N VAL A 217 -2.42 -29.89 -5.66
CA VAL A 217 -2.95 -29.47 -6.98
C VAL A 217 -4.47 -29.65 -7.06
N ILE A 218 -4.99 -30.82 -6.70
CA ILE A 218 -6.45 -31.07 -6.66
C ILE A 218 -7.15 -30.11 -5.70
N THR A 219 -6.54 -29.86 -4.54
CA THR A 219 -7.12 -28.97 -3.53
C THR A 219 -7.24 -27.54 -4.06
N SER A 220 -6.19 -27.02 -4.69
CA SER A 220 -6.20 -25.70 -5.34
C SER A 220 -7.24 -25.61 -6.45
N MET A 221 -7.38 -26.65 -7.28
CA MET A 221 -8.40 -26.71 -8.34
C MET A 221 -9.82 -26.62 -7.76
N ARG A 222 -10.12 -27.38 -6.72
CA ARG A 222 -11.43 -27.39 -6.06
C ARG A 222 -11.73 -26.08 -5.35
N LEU A 223 -10.77 -25.54 -4.60
CA LEU A 223 -10.94 -24.26 -3.90
C LEU A 223 -11.15 -23.10 -4.87
N SER A 224 -10.42 -23.06 -5.99
CA SER A 224 -10.60 -22.00 -6.99
C SER A 224 -12.04 -21.91 -7.52
N ARG A 225 -12.71 -23.06 -7.70
CA ARG A 225 -14.12 -23.11 -8.12
C ARG A 225 -15.06 -22.57 -7.04
N ASN A 226 -14.76 -22.87 -5.78
CA ASN A 226 -15.53 -22.36 -4.64
C ASN A 226 -15.52 -20.83 -4.59
N PHE A 227 -14.35 -20.20 -4.73
CA PHE A 227 -14.21 -18.75 -4.68
C PHE A 227 -14.74 -18.00 -5.91
N LEU A 228 -14.84 -18.66 -7.07
CA LEU A 228 -15.29 -18.00 -8.30
C LEU A 228 -16.78 -18.16 -8.60
N SER A 229 -17.38 -19.32 -8.32
CA SER A 229 -18.72 -19.61 -8.84
C SER A 229 -19.61 -20.48 -7.98
N HIS A 230 -19.10 -21.17 -6.95
CA HIS A 230 -19.92 -22.11 -6.18
C HIS A 230 -20.38 -21.59 -4.81
N ARG A 231 -19.64 -20.68 -4.17
CA ARG A 231 -19.87 -20.28 -2.77
C ARG A 231 -19.62 -18.78 -2.55
N VAL A 232 -20.69 -17.97 -2.61
CA VAL A 232 -20.64 -16.51 -2.38
C VAL A 232 -20.45 -16.16 -0.89
N ASP A 233 -20.73 -17.12 -0.01
CA ASP A 233 -20.59 -17.01 1.44
C ASP A 233 -19.16 -17.25 1.95
N LEU A 234 -18.20 -17.56 1.06
CA LEU A 234 -16.81 -17.78 1.43
C LEU A 234 -16.01 -16.48 1.48
N PHE A 235 -15.40 -16.23 2.63
CA PHE A 235 -14.42 -15.17 2.84
C PHE A 235 -13.12 -15.83 3.31
N PRO A 236 -12.04 -15.75 2.51
CA PRO A 236 -10.80 -16.45 2.86
C PRO A 236 -10.10 -15.76 4.02
N ASP A 237 -9.57 -16.56 4.93
CA ASP A 237 -8.62 -16.08 5.93
C ASP A 237 -7.21 -15.90 5.34
N PRO A 238 -6.25 -15.28 6.06
CA PRO A 238 -4.89 -15.08 5.54
C PRO A 238 -4.19 -16.38 5.14
N GLY A 239 -4.44 -17.47 5.87
CA GLY A 239 -3.86 -18.79 5.60
C GLY A 239 -4.43 -19.41 4.32
N GLU A 240 -5.73 -19.32 4.13
CA GLU A 240 -6.43 -19.77 2.92
C GLU A 240 -5.99 -18.97 1.68
N THR A 241 -5.83 -17.65 1.80
CA THR A 241 -5.31 -16.80 0.72
C THR A 241 -3.88 -17.17 0.36
N LEU A 242 -2.99 -17.36 1.34
CA LEU A 242 -1.62 -17.80 1.08
C LEU A 242 -1.57 -19.18 0.42
N MET A 243 -2.45 -20.11 0.84
CA MET A 243 -2.53 -21.44 0.24
C MET A 243 -2.97 -21.35 -1.23
N LEU A 244 -3.96 -20.52 -1.55
CA LEU A 244 -4.41 -20.29 -2.92
C LEU A 244 -3.34 -19.64 -3.79
N LEU A 245 -2.69 -18.60 -3.27
CA LEU A 245 -1.67 -17.86 -4.00
C LEU A 245 -0.44 -18.74 -4.27
N GLY A 246 0.00 -19.51 -3.26
CA GLY A 246 1.02 -20.54 -3.43
C GLY A 246 0.60 -21.65 -4.40
N GLY A 247 -0.68 -22.06 -4.37
CA GLY A 247 -1.24 -23.01 -5.33
C GLY A 247 -1.26 -22.49 -6.77
N ALA A 248 -1.56 -21.20 -6.96
CA ALA A 248 -1.55 -20.53 -8.26
C ALA A 248 -0.13 -20.44 -8.84
N LEU A 249 0.85 -20.05 -8.01
CA LEU A 249 2.27 -20.05 -8.37
C LEU A 249 2.79 -21.45 -8.73
N ALA A 250 2.47 -22.44 -7.91
CA ALA A 250 2.85 -23.83 -8.17
C ALA A 250 2.29 -24.31 -9.52
N LEU A 251 1.01 -24.03 -9.81
CA LEU A 251 0.39 -24.37 -11.09
C LEU A 251 1.00 -23.61 -12.27
N ALA A 252 1.28 -22.31 -12.12
CA ALA A 252 1.95 -21.52 -13.14
C ALA A 252 3.34 -22.08 -13.48
N LYS A 253 4.10 -22.49 -12.46
CA LYS A 253 5.40 -23.16 -12.63
C LYS A 253 5.27 -24.50 -13.37
N LEU A 254 4.25 -25.30 -13.06
CA LEU A 254 3.99 -26.56 -13.77
C LEU A 254 3.62 -26.30 -15.22
N ALA A 255 2.82 -25.26 -15.51
CA ALA A 255 2.45 -24.87 -16.86
C ALA A 255 3.66 -24.47 -17.70
N LEU A 256 4.55 -23.65 -17.13
CA LEU A 256 5.83 -23.27 -17.73
C LEU A 256 6.71 -24.50 -18.03
N SER A 257 6.84 -25.41 -17.07
CA SER A 257 7.64 -26.64 -17.19
C SER A 257 7.10 -27.58 -18.28
N ALA A 258 5.77 -27.66 -18.39
CA ALA A 258 5.08 -28.50 -19.37
C ALA A 258 5.03 -27.87 -20.78
N LYS A 259 5.51 -26.63 -20.95
CA LYS A 259 5.30 -25.81 -22.16
C LYS A 259 3.83 -25.78 -22.59
N LEU A 260 2.91 -25.88 -21.63
CA LEU A 260 1.50 -25.61 -21.87
C LEU A 260 1.47 -24.13 -22.25
N GLN A 261 1.03 -23.79 -23.46
CA GLN A 261 0.99 -22.40 -23.92
C GLN A 261 0.15 -21.58 -22.93
N THR A 262 0.83 -20.87 -22.03
CA THR A 262 0.28 -19.90 -21.10
C THR A 262 0.08 -18.59 -21.84
#